data_AF-A0A1H3I4U8-F1
#
_entry.id   AF-A0A1H3I4U8-F1
#
_cell.length_a   1.000
_cell.length_b   1.000
_cell.length_c   1.000
_cell.angle_alpha   90.00
_cell.angle_beta   90.00
_cell.angle_gamma   90.00
#
_symmetry.space_group_name_H-M   'P 1'
#
loop_
_entity.id
_entity.type
_entity.pdbx_description
1 polymer ?
#
loop_
_entity_poly.entity_id
_entity_poly.type
_entity_poly.pdbx_seq_one_letter_code
_entity_poly.pdbx_strand_id
1 'polypeptide(L)'
;MSATAVVRAELVARGLVAGLPEAFLAGVTRFARPPQPELDALAAAARGLAGRLAAGDLGDDDLPLLTRVLFLAGHAGVLAGAGVPTPAYDVLRSYRDNLTTPVGPRLARRPVAGGRRWRVLGRDVGFPIGVPACVLNGGEEWVRHFAANGYSVLTYKTVRSRAHEPNAQPNWVFAARQTQPLPPGAAAEVTADPWDWVPPGSPEVSTVNSFGVPSPAPDEWMADLERSLAAVDDDQLLLVSVMGEADAATGLVEDFARTALLAQEAGATVVELNLSCPNTLDPAASGVRPPLCLDADATVAVVEGVRRALDDRTALVAKLSWLDAPRLAALAPRLAPLVEGVAGINTLQSRVRRSDGEPTFPGRELAGLSGAAVRDSALDFTRRLVALREAGGRHFDVLAMGGVTDPASFAALHDAGADAVQSASGAFADPFLGRDCIAAYGGTLPRSVAR
;
A
#
# COMPACT_ATOMS: atom_id res chain seq x y z
N MET A 1 -26.92 1.03 -19.06
CA MET A 1 -26.52 2.44 -19.00
C MET A 1 -25.00 2.47 -18.92
N SER A 2 -24.29 3.26 -19.73
CA SER A 2 -22.82 3.33 -19.62
C SER A 2 -22.43 3.93 -18.26
N ALA A 3 -21.21 3.64 -17.79
CA ALA A 3 -20.72 4.19 -16.52
C ALA A 3 -20.73 5.73 -16.53
N THR A 4 -20.35 6.30 -17.67
CA THR A 4 -20.41 7.73 -17.99
C THR A 4 -21.81 8.33 -17.79
N ALA A 5 -22.85 7.64 -18.24
CA ALA A 5 -24.23 8.08 -18.08
C ALA A 5 -24.72 8.00 -16.62
N VAL A 6 -24.30 6.97 -15.86
CA VAL A 6 -24.59 6.85 -14.42
C VAL A 6 -23.92 7.97 -13.64
N VAL A 7 -22.63 8.21 -13.89
CA VAL A 7 -21.87 9.31 -13.25
C VAL A 7 -22.51 10.66 -13.55
N ARG A 8 -22.87 10.92 -14.81
CA ARG A 8 -23.55 12.17 -15.18
C ARG A 8 -24.86 12.34 -14.43
N ALA A 9 -25.71 11.32 -14.40
CA ALA A 9 -26.99 11.39 -13.71
C ALA A 9 -26.81 11.77 -12.23
N GLU A 10 -25.81 11.18 -11.57
CA GLU A 10 -25.50 11.47 -10.16
C GLU A 10 -24.97 12.90 -9.97
N LEU A 11 -24.08 13.38 -10.85
CA LEU A 11 -23.57 14.76 -10.79
C LEU A 11 -24.68 15.79 -10.98
N VAL A 12 -25.61 15.54 -11.89
CA VAL A 12 -26.78 16.40 -12.13
C VAL A 12 -27.71 16.37 -10.92
N ALA A 13 -28.02 15.19 -10.40
CA ALA A 13 -28.89 15.03 -9.23
C ALA A 13 -28.34 15.74 -7.98
N ARG A 14 -27.01 15.76 -7.80
CA ARG A 14 -26.32 16.46 -6.71
C ARG A 14 -26.04 17.94 -6.99
N GLY A 15 -26.36 18.45 -8.18
CA GLY A 15 -26.08 19.84 -8.56
C GLY A 15 -24.59 20.19 -8.66
N LEU A 16 -23.72 19.21 -8.90
CA LEU A 16 -22.26 19.38 -8.85
C LEU A 16 -21.66 19.91 -10.16
N VAL A 17 -22.40 19.86 -11.27
CA VAL A 17 -21.86 20.16 -12.61
C VAL A 17 -21.32 21.60 -12.72
N ALA A 18 -22.06 22.58 -12.19
CA ALA A 18 -21.75 24.00 -12.40
C ALA A 18 -20.45 24.45 -11.70
N GLY A 19 -20.15 23.92 -10.51
CA GLY A 19 -18.95 24.25 -9.74
C GLY A 19 -17.78 23.27 -9.92
N LEU A 20 -17.94 22.29 -10.82
CA LEU A 20 -16.95 21.24 -11.01
C LEU A 20 -15.58 21.77 -11.46
N PRO A 21 -15.47 22.71 -12.42
CA PRO A 21 -14.19 23.28 -12.81
C PRO A 21 -13.47 23.97 -11.64
N GLU A 22 -14.19 24.76 -10.83
CA GLU A 22 -13.63 25.47 -9.69
C GLU A 22 -13.16 24.51 -8.59
N ALA A 23 -13.96 23.48 -8.29
CA ALA A 23 -13.59 22.44 -7.32
C ALA A 23 -12.33 21.68 -7.77
N PHE A 24 -12.25 21.32 -9.05
CA PHE A 24 -11.08 20.69 -9.65
C PHE A 24 -9.82 21.55 -9.54
N LEU A 25 -9.91 22.83 -9.89
CA LEU A 25 -8.78 23.76 -9.80
C LEU A 25 -8.35 24.01 -8.34
N ALA A 26 -9.30 24.06 -7.41
CA ALA A 26 -9.02 24.14 -5.98
C ALA A 26 -8.23 22.92 -5.49
N GLY A 27 -8.58 21.71 -5.94
CA GLY A 27 -7.82 20.50 -5.62
C GLY A 27 -6.44 20.46 -6.28
N VAL A 28 -6.33 20.81 -7.56
CA VAL A 28 -5.04 20.93 -8.29
C VAL A 28 -4.08 21.86 -7.57
N THR A 29 -4.57 22.98 -7.05
CA THR A 29 -3.75 24.02 -6.40
C THR A 29 -3.63 23.87 -4.88
N ARG A 30 -4.18 22.79 -4.29
CA ARG A 30 -4.35 22.64 -2.83
C ARG A 30 -3.04 22.69 -2.05
N PHE A 31 -2.00 22.07 -2.60
CA PHE A 31 -0.71 21.86 -1.91
C PHE A 31 0.45 22.62 -2.57
N ALA A 32 0.33 22.90 -3.86
CA ALA A 32 1.29 23.65 -4.67
C ALA A 32 0.58 24.13 -5.93
N ARG A 33 1.16 25.08 -6.68
CA ARG A 33 0.54 25.64 -7.88
C ARG A 33 1.31 25.23 -9.14
N PRO A 34 0.65 24.66 -10.17
CA PRO A 34 1.28 24.43 -11.47
C PRO A 34 1.74 25.73 -12.12
N PRO A 35 2.71 25.68 -13.05
CA PRO A 35 3.01 26.80 -13.94
C PRO A 35 1.74 27.33 -14.61
N GLN A 36 1.64 28.66 -14.79
CA GLN A 36 0.41 29.28 -15.30
C GLN A 36 -0.10 28.67 -16.62
N PRO A 37 0.75 28.37 -17.63
CA PRO A 37 0.27 27.74 -18.86
C PRO A 37 -0.37 26.36 -18.65
N GLU A 38 0.16 25.58 -17.71
CA GLU A 38 -0.39 24.26 -17.37
C GLU A 38 -1.73 24.42 -16.63
N LEU A 39 -1.81 25.35 -15.68
CA LEU A 39 -3.04 25.66 -14.96
C LEU A 39 -4.16 26.14 -15.91
N ASP A 40 -3.82 26.98 -16.90
CA ASP A 40 -4.78 27.47 -17.91
C ASP A 40 -5.30 26.31 -18.79
N ALA A 41 -4.43 25.37 -19.18
CA ALA A 41 -4.81 24.19 -19.94
C ALA A 41 -5.75 23.27 -19.12
N LEU A 42 -5.44 23.03 -17.86
CA LEU A 42 -6.28 22.26 -16.93
C LEU A 42 -7.66 22.93 -16.75
N ALA A 43 -7.69 24.25 -16.59
CA ALA A 43 -8.93 25.02 -16.46
C ALA A 43 -9.79 24.98 -17.73
N ALA A 44 -9.17 25.05 -18.91
CA ALA A 44 -9.88 24.94 -20.19
C ALA A 44 -10.49 23.54 -20.37
N ALA A 45 -9.73 22.48 -20.06
CA ALA A 45 -10.20 21.10 -20.15
C ALA A 45 -11.40 20.84 -19.20
N ALA A 46 -11.30 21.28 -17.94
CA ALA A 46 -12.37 21.10 -16.96
C ALA A 46 -13.65 21.87 -17.34
N ARG A 47 -13.54 23.11 -17.83
CA ARG A 47 -14.69 23.89 -18.33
C ARG A 47 -15.33 23.24 -19.55
N GLY A 48 -14.52 22.72 -20.48
CA GLY A 48 -15.03 21.97 -21.64
C GLY A 48 -15.81 20.72 -21.24
N LEU A 49 -15.28 19.95 -20.28
CA LEU A 49 -15.97 18.78 -19.72
C LEU A 49 -17.29 19.17 -19.02
N ALA A 50 -17.29 20.22 -18.21
CA ALA A 50 -18.51 20.71 -17.55
C ALA A 50 -19.58 21.16 -18.54
N GLY A 51 -19.18 21.79 -19.65
CA GLY A 51 -20.08 22.13 -20.76
C GLY A 51 -20.74 20.90 -21.38
N ARG A 52 -19.97 19.84 -21.68
CA ARG A 52 -20.51 18.57 -22.20
C ARG A 52 -21.43 17.88 -21.19
N LEU A 53 -21.06 17.86 -19.90
CA LEU A 53 -21.90 17.35 -18.81
C LEU A 53 -23.27 18.04 -18.79
N ALA A 54 -23.29 19.38 -18.86
CA ALA A 54 -24.50 20.19 -18.84
C ALA A 54 -25.37 19.99 -20.09
N ALA A 55 -24.76 19.93 -21.28
CA ALA A 55 -25.46 19.73 -22.54
C ALA A 55 -26.03 18.29 -22.69
N GLY A 56 -25.46 17.31 -21.99
CA GLY A 56 -25.81 15.91 -22.17
C GLY A 56 -24.99 15.19 -23.24
N ASP A 57 -23.95 15.85 -23.76
CA ASP A 57 -23.10 15.36 -24.85
C ASP A 57 -21.85 14.64 -24.31
N LEU A 58 -21.98 13.90 -23.20
CA LEU A 58 -20.88 13.20 -22.55
C LEU A 58 -20.71 11.80 -23.19
N GLY A 59 -19.54 11.54 -23.76
CA GLY A 59 -19.20 10.25 -24.37
C GLY A 59 -18.23 9.43 -23.51
N ASP A 60 -18.06 8.14 -23.84
CA ASP A 60 -17.11 7.28 -23.11
C ASP A 60 -15.64 7.75 -23.28
N ASP A 61 -15.33 8.47 -24.36
CA ASP A 61 -14.03 9.13 -24.56
C ASP A 61 -13.74 10.23 -23.52
N ASP A 62 -14.77 10.75 -22.83
CA ASP A 62 -14.60 11.71 -21.75
C ASP A 62 -14.20 11.07 -20.42
N LEU A 63 -14.37 9.76 -20.28
CA LEU A 63 -14.18 9.06 -19.01
C LEU A 63 -12.80 9.28 -18.38
N PRO A 64 -11.67 9.27 -19.13
CA PRO A 64 -10.36 9.55 -18.55
C PRO A 64 -10.26 10.96 -17.92
N LEU A 65 -10.76 11.98 -18.62
CA LEU A 65 -10.75 13.35 -18.11
C LEU A 65 -11.74 13.52 -16.95
N LEU A 66 -12.93 12.94 -17.07
CA LEU A 66 -13.95 12.94 -16.02
C LEU A 66 -13.44 12.29 -14.73
N THR A 67 -12.70 11.19 -14.86
CA THR A 67 -12.09 10.49 -13.72
C THR A 67 -11.09 11.38 -12.99
N ARG A 68 -10.16 12.01 -13.72
CA ARG A 68 -9.18 12.95 -13.14
C ARG A 68 -9.88 14.14 -12.48
N VAL A 69 -10.86 14.73 -13.16
CA VAL A 69 -11.56 15.93 -12.69
C VAL A 69 -12.34 15.63 -11.42
N LEU A 70 -13.11 14.55 -11.37
CA LEU A 70 -13.87 14.18 -10.17
C LEU A 70 -12.97 13.75 -9.02
N PHE A 71 -11.86 13.07 -9.29
CA PHE A 71 -10.91 12.70 -8.24
C PHE A 71 -10.33 13.96 -7.57
N LEU A 72 -9.78 14.89 -8.36
CA LEU A 72 -9.19 16.14 -7.84
C LEU A 72 -10.25 17.21 -7.48
N ALA A 73 -11.55 16.94 -7.66
CA ALA A 73 -12.63 17.76 -7.13
C ALA A 73 -13.22 17.22 -5.81
N GLY A 74 -12.70 16.12 -5.26
CA GLY A 74 -13.23 15.49 -4.05
C GLY A 74 -14.56 14.75 -4.28
N HIS A 75 -14.77 14.23 -5.49
CA HIS A 75 -15.99 13.52 -5.92
C HIS A 75 -15.70 12.10 -6.40
N ALA A 76 -14.57 11.51 -6.00
CA ALA A 76 -14.17 10.14 -6.30
C ALA A 76 -15.24 9.08 -5.92
N GLY A 77 -16.04 9.35 -4.88
CA GLY A 77 -17.14 8.47 -4.47
C GLY A 77 -18.24 8.31 -5.54
N VAL A 78 -18.45 9.30 -6.42
CA VAL A 78 -19.41 9.20 -7.53
C VAL A 78 -18.92 8.18 -8.57
N LEU A 79 -17.61 8.22 -8.87
CA LEU A 79 -16.98 7.26 -9.78
C LEU A 79 -17.04 5.84 -9.20
N ALA A 80 -16.66 5.68 -7.93
CA ALA A 80 -16.69 4.41 -7.22
C ALA A 80 -18.09 3.79 -7.19
N GLY A 81 -19.12 4.59 -6.88
CA GLY A 81 -20.52 4.13 -6.88
C GLY A 81 -21.03 3.69 -8.25
N ALA A 82 -20.47 4.25 -9.33
CA ALA A 82 -20.77 3.85 -10.71
C ALA A 82 -19.93 2.67 -11.21
N GLY A 83 -19.06 2.08 -10.36
CA GLY A 83 -18.18 0.98 -10.76
C GLY A 83 -16.96 1.41 -11.59
N VAL A 84 -16.68 2.71 -11.69
CA VAL A 84 -15.55 3.24 -12.46
C VAL A 84 -14.25 3.05 -11.66
N PRO A 85 -13.20 2.44 -12.25
CA PRO A 85 -11.88 2.35 -11.63
C PRO A 85 -11.40 3.72 -11.14
N THR A 86 -11.13 3.81 -9.84
CA THR A 86 -10.80 5.06 -9.15
C THR A 86 -9.71 4.77 -8.12
N PRO A 87 -8.69 5.64 -7.96
CA PRO A 87 -7.63 5.38 -7.01
C PRO A 87 -8.15 5.31 -5.57
N ALA A 88 -7.62 4.38 -4.79
CA ALA A 88 -8.10 4.04 -3.46
C ALA A 88 -7.57 4.96 -2.33
N TYR A 89 -7.44 6.25 -2.61
CA TYR A 89 -7.05 7.26 -1.62
C TYR A 89 -7.45 8.65 -2.14
N ASP A 90 -8.18 9.42 -1.34
CA ASP A 90 -8.47 10.81 -1.64
C ASP A 90 -7.32 11.69 -1.14
N VAL A 91 -6.49 12.18 -2.08
CA VAL A 91 -5.32 13.02 -1.78
C VAL A 91 -5.68 14.36 -1.13
N LEU A 92 -6.94 14.80 -1.21
CA LEU A 92 -7.41 16.06 -0.64
C LEU A 92 -7.94 15.89 0.78
N ARG A 93 -8.32 14.67 1.18
CA ARG A 93 -8.82 14.35 2.53
C ARG A 93 -7.71 14.04 3.51
N SER A 94 -8.00 14.22 4.80
CA SER A 94 -7.05 13.90 5.87
C SER A 94 -6.65 12.42 5.85
N TYR A 95 -5.54 12.10 6.51
CA TYR A 95 -5.16 10.70 6.73
C TYR A 95 -6.27 9.91 7.48
N ARG A 96 -6.84 10.50 8.54
CA ARG A 96 -7.87 9.84 9.37
C ARG A 96 -9.16 9.58 8.60
N ASP A 97 -9.52 10.51 7.73
CA ASP A 97 -10.64 10.37 6.79
C ASP A 97 -10.43 9.17 5.84
N ASN A 98 -9.25 9.09 5.25
CA ASN A 98 -8.89 7.99 4.36
C ASN A 98 -8.77 6.65 5.10
N LEU A 99 -8.39 6.66 6.37
CA LEU A 99 -8.25 5.45 7.18
C LEU A 99 -9.59 4.70 7.37
N THR A 100 -10.71 5.41 7.33
CA THR A 100 -12.05 4.84 7.60
C THR A 100 -12.95 4.81 6.37
N THR A 101 -12.55 5.43 5.26
CA THR A 101 -13.37 5.52 4.05
C THR A 101 -12.63 4.89 2.86
N PRO A 102 -12.92 3.62 2.52
CA PRO A 102 -12.47 3.05 1.26
C PRO A 102 -12.94 3.87 0.07
N VAL A 103 -11.99 4.34 -0.73
CA VAL A 103 -12.28 4.96 -2.03
C VAL A 103 -12.10 3.89 -3.10
N GLY A 104 -13.02 3.83 -4.06
CA GLY A 104 -12.95 2.89 -5.17
C GLY A 104 -14.14 1.91 -5.23
N PRO A 105 -14.45 1.38 -6.41
CA PRO A 105 -15.53 0.43 -6.59
C PRO A 105 -15.28 -0.89 -5.87
N ARG A 106 -16.36 -1.49 -5.37
CA ARG A 106 -16.37 -2.82 -4.76
C ARG A 106 -17.12 -3.79 -5.65
N LEU A 107 -16.59 -4.99 -5.84
CA LEU A 107 -17.26 -6.05 -6.58
C LEU A 107 -18.50 -6.53 -5.82
N ALA A 108 -19.60 -6.77 -6.55
CA ALA A 108 -20.84 -7.30 -5.98
C ALA A 108 -20.70 -8.75 -5.47
N ARG A 109 -19.74 -9.50 -6.01
CA ARG A 109 -19.40 -10.86 -5.59
C ARG A 109 -17.88 -11.01 -5.57
N ARG A 110 -17.37 -11.63 -4.51
CA ARG A 110 -15.94 -11.91 -4.36
C ARG A 110 -15.47 -12.91 -5.44
N PRO A 111 -14.42 -12.60 -6.21
CA PRO A 111 -13.84 -13.57 -7.15
C PRO A 111 -13.12 -14.67 -6.37
N VAL A 112 -13.16 -15.91 -6.88
CA VAL A 112 -12.54 -17.08 -6.24
C VAL A 112 -11.84 -17.95 -7.29
N ALA A 113 -10.73 -18.59 -6.92
CA ALA A 113 -9.93 -19.44 -7.79
C ALA A 113 -10.47 -20.88 -7.90
N GLY A 114 -11.78 -21.04 -8.15
CA GLY A 114 -12.41 -22.35 -8.35
C GLY A 114 -12.29 -23.32 -7.16
N GLY A 115 -12.16 -22.79 -5.93
CA GLY A 115 -12.02 -23.59 -4.70
C GLY A 115 -10.61 -24.11 -4.41
N ARG A 116 -9.63 -23.85 -5.28
CA ARG A 116 -8.21 -24.09 -5.02
C ARG A 116 -7.74 -23.20 -3.86
N ARG A 117 -6.76 -23.69 -3.10
CA ARG A 117 -6.13 -22.95 -2.00
C ARG A 117 -4.61 -23.02 -2.09
N TRP A 118 -3.92 -22.12 -1.41
CA TRP A 118 -2.46 -22.05 -1.30
C TRP A 118 -2.06 -22.01 0.16
N ARG A 119 -0.92 -22.61 0.50
CA ARG A 119 -0.39 -22.57 1.87
C ARG A 119 0.45 -21.31 2.04
N VAL A 120 0.05 -20.44 2.97
CA VAL A 120 0.77 -19.22 3.35
C VAL A 120 0.77 -19.10 4.87
N LEU A 121 1.95 -19.00 5.47
CA LEU A 121 2.19 -18.87 6.92
C LEU A 121 1.46 -19.95 7.72
N GLY A 122 1.55 -21.19 7.21
CA GLY A 122 0.90 -22.36 7.81
C GLY A 122 -0.62 -22.43 7.64
N ARG A 123 -1.24 -21.52 6.88
CA ARG A 123 -2.70 -21.44 6.65
C ARG A 123 -3.06 -21.59 5.19
N ASP A 124 -4.29 -22.01 4.92
CA ASP A 124 -4.79 -22.13 3.55
C ASP A 124 -5.50 -20.83 3.15
N VAL A 125 -5.06 -20.21 2.06
CA VAL A 125 -5.65 -18.98 1.51
C VAL A 125 -6.25 -19.22 0.13
N GLY A 126 -7.29 -18.46 -0.23
CA GLY A 126 -8.06 -18.64 -1.46
C GLY A 126 -7.30 -18.31 -2.73
N PHE A 127 -6.42 -17.32 -2.70
CA PHE A 127 -5.44 -17.02 -3.76
C PHE A 127 -4.29 -16.19 -3.14
N PRO A 128 -3.02 -16.46 -3.43
CA PRO A 128 -1.88 -15.87 -2.70
C PRO A 128 -1.57 -14.41 -3.12
N ILE A 129 -2.60 -13.63 -3.47
CA ILE A 129 -2.50 -12.18 -3.68
C ILE A 129 -2.98 -11.43 -2.44
N GLY A 130 -2.24 -10.36 -2.12
CA GLY A 130 -2.44 -9.63 -0.88
C GLY A 130 -2.29 -8.12 -0.97
N VAL A 131 -2.53 -7.49 0.17
CA VAL A 131 -2.37 -6.05 0.39
C VAL A 131 -1.41 -5.86 1.57
N PRO A 132 -0.27 -5.19 1.40
CA PRO A 132 0.71 -5.02 2.47
C PRO A 132 0.28 -3.89 3.41
N ALA A 133 0.92 -3.79 4.58
CA ALA A 133 0.82 -2.59 5.42
C ALA A 133 1.59 -1.42 4.77
N CYS A 134 0.95 -0.39 4.19
CA CYS A 134 -0.50 -0.23 3.97
C CYS A 134 -0.80 0.06 2.48
N VAL A 135 -2.02 -0.25 2.01
CA VAL A 135 -2.83 0.69 1.21
C VAL A 135 -4.15 0.87 1.97
N LEU A 136 -3.99 1.48 3.14
CA LEU A 136 -4.94 1.87 4.20
C LEU A 136 -5.95 0.83 4.70
N ASN A 137 -5.58 -0.44 4.64
CA ASN A 137 -6.12 -1.55 5.41
C ASN A 137 -5.98 -1.40 6.94
N GLY A 138 -6.46 -0.30 7.54
CA GLY A 138 -6.35 0.01 8.97
C GLY A 138 -7.70 0.25 9.64
N GLY A 139 -8.72 -0.42 9.11
CA GLY A 139 -10.13 -0.32 9.49
C GLY A 139 -10.91 -1.50 8.91
N GLU A 140 -11.98 -1.93 9.59
CA GLU A 140 -12.87 -3.01 9.13
C GLU A 140 -13.36 -2.79 7.68
N GLU A 141 -13.75 -1.56 7.35
CA GLU A 141 -14.26 -1.21 6.03
C GLU A 141 -13.25 -1.46 4.91
N TRP A 142 -11.97 -1.16 5.15
CA TRP A 142 -10.91 -1.45 4.17
C TRP A 142 -10.63 -2.94 4.04
N VAL A 143 -10.65 -3.67 5.15
CA VAL A 143 -10.50 -5.14 5.15
C VAL A 143 -11.61 -5.76 4.30
N ARG A 144 -12.87 -5.36 4.53
CA ARG A 144 -14.03 -5.81 3.74
C ARG A 144 -13.94 -5.41 2.28
N HIS A 145 -13.42 -4.22 1.99
CA HIS A 145 -13.24 -3.72 0.63
C HIS A 145 -12.26 -4.61 -0.17
N PHE A 146 -11.04 -4.80 0.34
CA PHE A 146 -10.04 -5.63 -0.35
C PHE A 146 -10.45 -7.11 -0.37
N ALA A 147 -11.03 -7.62 0.72
CA ALA A 147 -11.56 -8.96 0.77
C ALA A 147 -12.56 -9.21 -0.37
N ALA A 148 -13.53 -8.32 -0.55
CA ALA A 148 -14.53 -8.45 -1.62
C ALA A 148 -13.95 -8.30 -3.03
N ASN A 149 -12.83 -7.58 -3.18
CA ASN A 149 -12.15 -7.39 -4.47
C ASN A 149 -11.16 -8.53 -4.81
N GLY A 150 -11.10 -9.59 -4.01
CA GLY A 150 -10.37 -10.83 -4.33
C GLY A 150 -9.05 -11.02 -3.61
N TYR A 151 -8.67 -10.11 -2.72
CA TYR A 151 -7.43 -10.27 -1.95
C TYR A 151 -7.64 -11.25 -0.79
N SER A 152 -6.69 -12.17 -0.61
CA SER A 152 -6.75 -13.19 0.46
C SER A 152 -5.60 -13.11 1.47
N VAL A 153 -4.55 -12.33 1.20
CA VAL A 153 -3.42 -12.12 2.14
C VAL A 153 -3.34 -10.65 2.52
N LEU A 154 -4.16 -10.23 3.48
CA LEU A 154 -4.29 -8.85 3.92
C LEU A 154 -3.34 -8.57 5.09
N THR A 155 -2.81 -7.35 5.17
CA THR A 155 -2.04 -6.91 6.34
C THR A 155 -2.69 -5.67 6.92
N TYR A 156 -3.23 -5.76 8.14
CA TYR A 156 -3.70 -4.63 8.91
C TYR A 156 -2.55 -3.62 9.07
N LYS A 157 -2.85 -2.33 8.90
CA LYS A 157 -1.81 -1.29 8.82
C LYS A 157 -0.86 -1.38 10.02
N THR A 158 0.36 -0.87 9.85
CA THR A 158 1.30 -0.78 10.97
C THR A 158 0.76 0.07 12.11
N VAL A 159 0.61 -0.53 13.28
CA VAL A 159 0.22 0.11 14.54
C VAL A 159 1.41 0.24 15.50
N ARG A 160 1.27 1.11 16.50
CA ARG A 160 2.29 1.38 17.51
C ARG A 160 1.69 1.24 18.92
N SER A 161 2.57 1.14 19.93
CA SER A 161 2.20 1.10 21.36
C SER A 161 1.54 2.38 21.88
N ARG A 162 1.55 3.47 21.10
CA ARG A 162 0.96 4.76 21.42
C ARG A 162 0.40 5.44 20.18
N ALA A 163 -0.47 6.42 20.40
CA ALA A 163 -0.94 7.28 19.31
C ALA A 163 0.23 8.03 18.65
N HIS A 164 0.19 8.11 17.32
CA HIS A 164 1.16 8.81 16.50
C HIS A 164 0.43 9.52 15.36
N GLU A 165 0.56 10.85 15.30
CA GLU A 165 -0.10 11.64 14.26
C GLU A 165 0.57 11.50 12.89
N PRO A 166 -0.18 11.64 11.79
CA PRO A 166 0.39 11.66 10.47
C PRO A 166 1.24 12.91 10.26
N ASN A 167 2.26 12.76 9.43
CA ASN A 167 2.99 13.88 8.85
C ASN A 167 2.05 14.89 8.15
N ALA A 168 2.44 16.16 8.09
CA ALA A 168 1.68 17.21 7.39
C ALA A 168 1.41 16.84 5.91
N GLN A 169 0.23 17.18 5.40
CA GLN A 169 -0.16 16.88 4.01
C GLN A 169 0.65 17.66 2.95
N PRO A 170 0.71 17.18 1.69
CA PRO A 170 0.16 15.90 1.21
C PRO A 170 0.91 14.71 1.81
N ASN A 171 0.26 13.56 1.94
CA ASN A 171 0.92 12.35 2.44
C ASN A 171 1.31 11.38 1.32
N TRP A 172 0.65 11.47 0.17
CA TRP A 172 0.83 10.57 -0.96
C TRP A 172 0.63 11.35 -2.26
N VAL A 173 1.53 11.16 -3.22
CA VAL A 173 1.48 11.79 -4.54
C VAL A 173 1.88 10.76 -5.60
N PHE A 174 1.36 10.89 -6.83
CA PHE A 174 1.85 10.13 -7.96
C PHE A 174 3.28 10.54 -8.34
N ALA A 175 4.11 9.56 -8.68
CA ALA A 175 5.41 9.80 -9.31
C ALA A 175 5.23 9.54 -10.81
N ALA A 176 4.46 10.40 -11.49
CA ALA A 176 3.97 10.15 -12.86
C ALA A 176 5.09 10.04 -13.91
N ARG A 177 6.31 10.49 -13.57
CA ARG A 177 7.50 10.44 -14.43
C ARG A 177 8.32 9.16 -14.24
N GLN A 178 8.01 8.36 -13.21
CA GLN A 178 8.76 7.16 -12.83
C GLN A 178 8.00 5.92 -13.31
N THR A 179 7.91 5.75 -14.62
CA THR A 179 7.13 4.68 -15.26
C THR A 179 7.89 3.36 -15.43
N GLN A 180 9.20 3.39 -15.24
CA GLN A 180 10.10 2.25 -15.44
C GLN A 180 10.80 1.85 -14.14
N PRO A 181 11.12 0.56 -13.96
CA PRO A 181 11.89 0.12 -12.81
C PRO A 181 13.28 0.75 -12.78
N LEU A 182 13.72 1.10 -11.57
CA LEU A 182 15.08 1.53 -11.30
C LEU A 182 15.97 0.31 -11.05
N PRO A 183 17.29 0.41 -11.29
CA PRO A 183 18.23 -0.63 -10.89
C PRO A 183 18.05 -1.00 -9.41
N PRO A 184 18.20 -2.29 -9.02
CA PRO A 184 18.03 -2.73 -7.64
C PRO A 184 18.79 -1.88 -6.62
N GLY A 185 18.07 -1.32 -5.65
CA GLY A 185 18.64 -0.51 -4.57
C GLY A 185 19.15 0.88 -4.96
N ALA A 186 18.91 1.34 -6.19
CA ALA A 186 19.33 2.66 -6.63
C ALA A 186 18.70 3.77 -5.77
N ALA A 187 19.52 4.74 -5.38
CA ALA A 187 19.02 6.00 -4.86
C ALA A 187 18.27 6.73 -5.98
N ALA A 188 17.06 7.19 -5.70
CA ALA A 188 16.24 7.90 -6.69
C ALA A 188 16.13 9.39 -6.36
N GLU A 189 16.30 10.20 -7.39
CA GLU A 189 15.89 11.59 -7.45
C GLU A 189 14.56 11.63 -8.22
N VAL A 190 13.47 11.98 -7.53
CA VAL A 190 12.11 11.88 -8.05
C VAL A 190 11.50 13.27 -8.16
N THR A 191 11.07 13.64 -9.36
CA THR A 191 10.21 14.82 -9.56
C THR A 191 8.74 14.40 -9.47
N ALA A 192 8.05 14.81 -8.41
CA ALA A 192 6.64 14.54 -8.19
C ALA A 192 5.91 15.81 -7.76
N ASP A 193 4.93 16.23 -8.55
CA ASP A 193 4.09 17.39 -8.26
C ASP A 193 2.78 16.95 -7.63
N PRO A 194 2.24 17.67 -6.62
CA PRO A 194 0.99 17.27 -5.96
C PRO A 194 -0.24 17.13 -6.86
N TRP A 195 -0.18 17.69 -8.08
CA TRP A 195 -1.24 17.60 -9.10
C TRP A 195 -0.94 16.58 -10.22
N ASP A 196 0.15 15.83 -10.10
CA ASP A 196 0.49 14.71 -11.00
C ASP A 196 -0.66 13.69 -11.01
N TRP A 197 -0.87 13.08 -12.17
CA TRP A 197 -1.97 12.15 -12.40
C TRP A 197 -1.49 10.94 -13.19
N VAL A 198 -1.86 9.76 -12.72
CA VAL A 198 -1.72 8.50 -13.46
C VAL A 198 -3.12 7.91 -13.64
N PRO A 199 -3.53 7.52 -14.86
CA PRO A 199 -4.81 6.86 -15.07
C PRO A 199 -4.96 5.60 -14.20
N PRO A 200 -6.14 5.37 -13.60
CA PRO A 200 -6.43 4.13 -12.88
C PRO A 200 -6.20 2.89 -13.76
N GLY A 201 -5.70 1.81 -13.18
CA GLY A 201 -5.35 0.61 -13.93
C GLY A 201 -4.02 0.65 -14.67
N SER A 202 -3.27 1.76 -14.64
CA SER A 202 -1.98 1.83 -15.34
C SER A 202 -0.94 0.87 -14.71
N PRO A 203 -0.35 -0.05 -15.49
CA PRO A 203 0.71 -0.93 -15.00
C PRO A 203 2.03 -0.19 -14.71
N GLU A 204 2.14 1.06 -15.17
CA GLU A 204 3.31 1.93 -15.00
C GLU A 204 3.21 2.82 -13.75
N VAL A 205 2.17 2.65 -12.93
CA VAL A 205 1.94 3.50 -11.77
C VAL A 205 3.10 3.42 -10.78
N SER A 206 3.65 4.59 -10.45
CA SER A 206 4.54 4.78 -9.33
C SER A 206 4.02 5.91 -8.44
N THR A 207 4.35 5.83 -7.16
CA THR A 207 3.88 6.79 -6.17
C THR A 207 4.95 7.07 -5.14
N VAL A 208 4.91 8.24 -4.54
CA VAL A 208 5.75 8.63 -3.41
C VAL A 208 4.89 8.93 -2.20
N ASN A 209 5.29 8.48 -1.01
CA ASN A 209 4.55 8.74 0.22
C ASN A 209 5.44 9.12 1.41
N SER A 210 4.87 9.90 2.31
CA SER A 210 5.51 10.39 3.53
C SER A 210 4.47 10.54 4.65
N PHE A 211 3.96 9.40 5.13
CA PHE A 211 2.95 9.36 6.19
C PHE A 211 3.51 9.50 7.61
N GLY A 212 4.70 8.97 7.87
CA GLY A 212 5.26 8.89 9.23
C GLY A 212 4.64 7.77 10.08
N VAL A 213 4.14 6.70 9.45
CA VAL A 213 3.50 5.54 10.12
C VAL A 213 2.54 5.95 11.26
N PRO A 214 1.49 6.74 10.94
CA PRO A 214 0.51 7.18 11.93
C PRO A 214 -0.26 6.01 12.53
N SER A 215 -0.58 6.10 13.81
CA SER A 215 -1.30 5.08 14.57
C SER A 215 -2.32 5.75 15.48
N PRO A 216 -3.59 5.29 15.52
CA PRO A 216 -4.48 5.57 16.64
C PRO A 216 -3.89 5.08 17.96
N ALA A 217 -4.52 5.44 19.07
CA ALA A 217 -4.19 4.86 20.36
C ALA A 217 -4.51 3.34 20.39
N PRO A 218 -3.80 2.53 21.20
CA PRO A 218 -4.07 1.10 21.38
C PRO A 218 -5.54 0.74 21.52
N ASP A 219 -6.25 1.37 22.45
CA ASP A 219 -7.67 1.08 22.69
C ASP A 219 -8.55 1.25 21.43
N GLU A 220 -8.22 2.21 20.57
CA GLU A 220 -8.94 2.45 19.32
C GLU A 220 -8.61 1.41 18.25
N TRP A 221 -7.32 1.16 17.99
CA TRP A 221 -6.93 0.24 16.91
C TRP A 221 -7.12 -1.23 17.28
N MET A 222 -7.03 -1.61 18.57
CA MET A 222 -7.30 -2.97 19.03
C MET A 222 -8.78 -3.33 18.84
N ALA A 223 -9.68 -2.45 19.26
CA ALA A 223 -11.11 -2.65 19.08
C ALA A 223 -11.51 -2.75 17.60
N ASP A 224 -10.85 -1.98 16.71
CA ASP A 224 -11.06 -2.12 15.28
C ASP A 224 -10.47 -3.41 14.71
N LEU A 225 -9.26 -3.78 15.13
CA LEU A 225 -8.60 -5.01 14.71
C LEU A 225 -9.47 -6.24 15.01
N GLU A 226 -10.13 -6.31 16.18
CA GLU A 226 -11.06 -7.38 16.50
C GLU A 226 -12.20 -7.50 15.48
N ARG A 227 -12.82 -6.37 15.10
CA ARG A 227 -13.87 -6.33 14.07
C ARG A 227 -13.33 -6.71 12.69
N SER A 228 -12.14 -6.22 12.36
CA SER A 228 -11.42 -6.53 11.12
C SER A 228 -11.11 -8.03 10.99
N LEU A 229 -10.66 -8.68 12.06
CA LEU A 229 -10.41 -10.12 12.11
C LEU A 229 -11.71 -10.93 11.95
N ALA A 230 -12.82 -10.44 12.49
CA ALA A 230 -14.14 -11.07 12.30
C ALA A 230 -14.74 -10.84 10.91
N ALA A 231 -14.17 -9.94 10.10
CA ALA A 231 -14.69 -9.55 8.80
C ALA A 231 -14.12 -10.37 7.62
N VAL A 232 -13.08 -11.18 7.84
CA VAL A 232 -12.45 -12.02 6.82
C VAL A 232 -12.98 -13.46 6.85
N ASP A 233 -13.04 -14.10 5.69
CA ASP A 233 -13.49 -15.49 5.55
C ASP A 233 -12.38 -16.51 5.90
N ASP A 234 -12.72 -17.81 5.95
CA ASP A 234 -11.81 -18.91 6.32
C ASP A 234 -10.63 -19.13 5.35
N ASP A 235 -10.74 -18.60 4.13
CA ASP A 235 -9.68 -18.61 3.11
C ASP A 235 -8.98 -17.27 2.96
N GLN A 236 -9.14 -16.37 3.93
CA GLN A 236 -8.48 -15.08 3.98
C GLN A 236 -7.64 -14.97 5.25
N LEU A 237 -6.44 -14.45 5.09
CA LEU A 237 -5.49 -14.21 6.16
C LEU A 237 -5.35 -12.71 6.39
N LEU A 238 -5.58 -12.27 7.63
CA LEU A 238 -5.27 -10.92 8.07
C LEU A 238 -4.08 -10.95 9.03
N LEU A 239 -2.93 -10.48 8.55
CA LEU A 239 -1.74 -10.19 9.36
C LEU A 239 -1.91 -8.85 10.07
N VAL A 240 -1.18 -8.63 11.16
CA VAL A 240 -1.13 -7.32 11.84
C VAL A 240 0.29 -6.79 11.85
N SER A 241 0.51 -5.66 11.18
CA SER A 241 1.82 -5.01 11.17
C SER A 241 2.00 -4.17 12.44
N VAL A 242 3.15 -4.28 13.09
CA VAL A 242 3.49 -3.51 14.29
C VAL A 242 4.86 -2.86 14.16
N MET A 243 5.05 -1.75 14.88
CA MET A 243 6.32 -1.04 14.93
C MET A 243 6.59 -0.51 16.32
N GLY A 244 7.77 -0.82 16.84
CA GLY A 244 8.25 -0.28 18.11
C GLY A 244 8.92 1.08 17.95
N GLU A 245 8.78 1.89 18.98
CA GLU A 245 9.48 3.14 19.19
C GLU A 245 10.20 3.09 20.55
N ALA A 246 11.52 3.30 20.55
CA ALA A 246 12.21 3.57 21.80
C ALA A 246 11.79 4.94 22.35
N ASP A 247 11.57 5.00 23.66
CA ASP A 247 11.44 6.25 24.40
C ASP A 247 12.39 6.26 25.61
N ALA A 248 12.35 7.32 26.42
CA ALA A 248 13.25 7.45 27.56
C ALA A 248 13.03 6.37 28.65
N ALA A 249 11.85 5.73 28.66
CA ALA A 249 11.46 4.74 29.67
C ALA A 249 11.52 3.30 29.17
N THR A 250 11.41 3.09 27.85
CA THR A 250 11.28 1.78 27.22
C THR A 250 12.28 1.62 26.09
N GLY A 251 13.09 0.55 26.15
CA GLY A 251 13.97 0.19 25.05
C GLY A 251 13.20 -0.26 23.81
N LEU A 252 13.89 -0.25 22.66
CA LEU A 252 13.26 -0.57 21.37
C LEU A 252 12.70 -1.99 21.34
N VAL A 253 13.44 -2.96 21.90
CA VAL A 253 13.06 -4.38 21.92
C VAL A 253 11.80 -4.57 22.75
N GLU A 254 11.76 -3.97 23.94
CA GLU A 254 10.63 -4.03 24.87
C GLU A 254 9.38 -3.41 24.25
N ASP A 255 9.51 -2.29 23.53
CA ASP A 255 8.35 -1.66 22.89
C ASP A 255 7.80 -2.44 21.69
N PHE A 256 8.69 -3.03 20.88
CA PHE A 256 8.26 -3.96 19.83
C PHE A 256 7.52 -5.16 20.42
N ALA A 257 8.06 -5.77 21.48
CA ALA A 257 7.42 -6.89 22.18
C ALA A 257 6.05 -6.49 22.76
N ARG A 258 5.96 -5.33 23.42
CA ARG A 258 4.70 -4.78 23.93
C ARG A 258 3.68 -4.57 22.83
N THR A 259 4.06 -3.95 21.71
CA THR A 259 3.13 -3.69 20.61
C THR A 259 2.65 -4.99 19.96
N ALA A 260 3.53 -5.98 19.80
CA ALA A 260 3.16 -7.30 19.31
C ALA A 260 2.20 -8.04 20.27
N LEU A 261 2.41 -7.92 21.59
CA LEU A 261 1.50 -8.47 22.59
C LEU A 261 0.10 -7.83 22.52
N LEU A 262 0.01 -6.50 22.38
CA LEU A 262 -1.28 -5.82 22.17
C LEU A 262 -2.01 -6.35 20.92
N ALA A 263 -1.28 -6.60 19.83
CA ALA A 263 -1.87 -7.19 18.63
C ALA A 263 -2.38 -8.63 18.89
N GLN A 264 -1.60 -9.45 19.60
CA GLN A 264 -2.00 -10.80 20.00
C GLN A 264 -3.23 -10.80 20.94
N GLU A 265 -3.27 -9.88 21.89
CA GLU A 265 -4.40 -9.69 22.82
C GLU A 265 -5.69 -9.34 22.07
N ALA A 266 -5.59 -8.52 21.02
CA ALA A 266 -6.69 -8.21 20.10
C ALA A 266 -7.02 -9.35 19.10
N GLY A 267 -6.40 -10.53 19.25
CA GLY A 267 -6.71 -11.73 18.47
C GLY A 267 -5.85 -11.95 17.21
N ALA A 268 -4.79 -11.16 16.99
CA ALA A 268 -3.89 -11.37 15.86
C ALA A 268 -3.23 -12.76 15.94
N THR A 269 -3.38 -13.55 14.89
CA THR A 269 -2.74 -14.87 14.79
C THR A 269 -1.45 -14.86 13.96
N VAL A 270 -1.18 -13.73 13.30
CA VAL A 270 0.07 -13.44 12.61
C VAL A 270 0.45 -11.98 12.87
N VAL A 271 1.66 -11.75 13.36
CA VAL A 271 2.23 -10.42 13.58
C VAL A 271 3.37 -10.19 12.59
N GLU A 272 3.32 -9.08 11.87
CA GLU A 272 4.40 -8.60 11.00
C GLU A 272 5.17 -7.49 11.72
N LEU A 273 6.48 -7.67 11.89
CA LEU A 273 7.37 -6.64 12.42
C LEU A 273 7.82 -5.72 11.29
N ASN A 274 7.40 -4.47 11.34
CA ASN A 274 7.90 -3.45 10.43
C ASN A 274 9.30 -3.00 10.87
N LEU A 275 10.33 -3.63 10.30
CA LEU A 275 11.74 -3.37 10.59
C LEU A 275 12.38 -2.43 9.55
N SER A 276 11.56 -1.91 8.63
CA SER A 276 11.98 -1.29 7.38
C SER A 276 11.60 0.19 7.27
N CYS A 277 10.63 0.64 8.05
CA CYS A 277 10.33 2.06 8.17
C CYS A 277 11.38 2.76 9.06
N PRO A 278 11.72 4.01 8.74
CA PRO A 278 12.54 4.83 9.60
C PRO A 278 11.67 5.42 10.71
N ASN A 279 11.87 5.00 11.96
CA ASN A 279 10.87 5.15 13.02
C ASN A 279 10.61 6.59 13.50
N THR A 280 11.42 7.59 13.12
CA THR A 280 11.12 9.02 13.32
C THR A 280 11.97 9.89 12.37
N LEU A 281 11.52 11.13 12.17
CA LEU A 281 12.43 12.24 11.80
C LEU A 281 13.53 12.33 12.87
N ASP A 282 14.77 12.54 12.45
CA ASP A 282 15.86 12.86 13.37
C ASP A 282 15.68 14.32 13.82
N PRO A 283 15.57 14.62 15.12
CA PRO A 283 15.50 16.00 15.59
C PRO A 283 16.85 16.72 15.52
N ALA A 284 17.97 15.98 15.46
CA ALA A 284 19.34 16.51 15.49
C ALA A 284 20.00 16.62 14.11
N ALA A 285 19.43 15.96 13.09
CA ALA A 285 19.82 16.09 11.69
C ALA A 285 18.58 16.42 10.86
N SER A 286 18.71 17.14 9.74
CA SER A 286 17.61 17.35 8.79
C SER A 286 17.16 16.07 8.05
N GLY A 287 17.34 14.90 8.67
CA GLY A 287 17.30 13.58 8.05
C GLY A 287 16.31 12.61 8.70
N VAL A 288 16.11 11.51 7.99
CA VAL A 288 15.27 10.39 8.40
C VAL A 288 16.20 9.30 8.94
N ARG A 289 15.92 8.73 10.12
CA ARG A 289 16.77 7.64 10.67
C ARG A 289 16.89 6.48 9.68
N PRO A 290 18.03 5.76 9.60
CA PRO A 290 18.11 4.57 8.75
C PRO A 290 17.11 3.49 9.21
N PRO A 291 16.55 2.68 8.28
CA PRO A 291 15.76 1.50 8.64
C PRO A 291 16.50 0.56 9.59
N LEU A 292 15.78 -0.01 10.57
CA LEU A 292 16.36 -0.93 11.56
C LEU A 292 17.01 -2.15 10.88
N CYS A 293 16.40 -2.66 9.81
CA CYS A 293 16.90 -3.80 9.04
C CYS A 293 18.28 -3.62 8.40
N LEU A 294 18.85 -2.41 8.40
CA LEU A 294 20.23 -2.17 7.99
C LEU A 294 21.25 -2.57 9.06
N ASP A 295 20.83 -2.72 10.31
CA ASP A 295 21.61 -3.25 11.42
C ASP A 295 21.13 -4.66 11.75
N ALA A 296 21.92 -5.67 11.38
CA ALA A 296 21.54 -7.06 11.55
C ALA A 296 21.44 -7.48 13.02
N ASP A 297 22.29 -6.94 13.89
CA ASP A 297 22.30 -7.31 15.31
C ASP A 297 21.11 -6.70 16.04
N ALA A 298 20.83 -5.42 15.81
CA ALA A 298 19.66 -4.77 16.38
C ALA A 298 18.36 -5.39 15.86
N THR A 299 18.32 -5.76 14.57
CA THR A 299 17.16 -6.45 13.98
C THR A 299 16.92 -7.79 14.64
N VAL A 300 17.95 -8.63 14.76
CA VAL A 300 17.83 -9.96 15.38
C VAL A 300 17.42 -9.83 16.85
N ALA A 301 17.99 -8.88 17.60
CA ALA A 301 17.62 -8.65 18.99
C ALA A 301 16.13 -8.30 19.16
N VAL A 302 15.56 -7.48 18.24
CA VAL A 302 14.13 -7.18 18.23
C VAL A 302 13.30 -8.42 17.91
N VAL A 303 13.64 -9.17 16.86
CA VAL A 303 12.89 -10.38 16.47
C VAL A 303 12.93 -11.43 17.58
N GLU A 304 14.09 -11.67 18.20
CA GLU A 304 14.23 -12.58 19.34
C GLU A 304 13.44 -12.10 20.57
N GLY A 305 13.46 -10.80 20.87
CA GLY A 305 12.68 -10.22 21.95
C GLY A 305 11.18 -10.43 21.77
N VAL A 306 10.66 -10.15 20.58
CA VAL A 306 9.25 -10.37 20.26
C VAL A 306 8.89 -11.86 20.27
N ARG A 307 9.71 -12.72 19.65
CA ARG A 307 9.46 -14.16 19.59
C ARG A 307 9.37 -14.79 20.98
N ARG A 308 10.18 -14.32 21.94
CA ARG A 308 10.10 -14.75 23.35
C ARG A 308 8.85 -14.27 24.09
N ALA A 309 8.27 -13.16 23.66
CA ALA A 309 7.09 -12.58 24.30
C ALA A 309 5.77 -13.20 23.79
N LEU A 310 5.70 -13.52 22.49
CA LEU A 310 4.51 -14.07 21.85
C LEU A 310 4.29 -15.57 22.14
N ASP A 311 3.04 -16.00 22.17
CA ASP A 311 2.64 -17.42 22.21
C ASP A 311 3.14 -18.14 20.95
N ASP A 312 3.55 -19.41 21.08
CA ASP A 312 4.07 -20.22 19.97
C ASP A 312 3.08 -20.38 18.81
N ARG A 313 1.79 -20.18 19.04
CA ARG A 313 0.73 -20.22 18.00
C ARG A 313 0.64 -18.93 17.18
N THR A 314 1.20 -17.84 17.66
CA THR A 314 1.25 -16.56 16.94
C THR A 314 2.44 -16.59 15.99
N ALA A 315 2.14 -16.59 14.69
CA ALA A 315 3.19 -16.56 13.67
C ALA A 315 3.84 -15.17 13.58
N LEU A 316 5.12 -15.12 13.29
CA LEU A 316 5.92 -13.90 13.20
C LEU A 316 6.45 -13.72 11.77
N VAL A 317 6.32 -12.51 11.24
CA VAL A 317 6.85 -12.12 9.93
C VAL A 317 7.81 -10.94 10.09
N ALA A 318 9.00 -11.01 9.49
CA ALA A 318 9.95 -9.90 9.47
C ALA A 318 9.84 -9.10 8.15
N LYS A 319 9.41 -7.83 8.21
CA LYS A 319 9.30 -6.98 7.01
C LYS A 319 10.52 -6.09 6.82
N LEU A 320 11.23 -6.29 5.72
CA LEU A 320 12.53 -5.69 5.44
C LEU A 320 12.46 -4.66 4.28
N SER A 321 13.40 -3.71 4.30
CA SER A 321 13.70 -2.87 3.15
C SER A 321 14.49 -3.68 2.12
N TRP A 322 14.73 -3.13 0.93
CA TRP A 322 15.71 -3.72 0.04
C TRP A 322 17.09 -3.75 0.72
N LEU A 323 17.70 -4.93 0.74
CA LEU A 323 19.05 -5.17 1.25
C LEU A 323 19.90 -5.76 0.12
N ASP A 324 21.14 -5.29 0.00
CA ASP A 324 22.11 -5.92 -0.89
C ASP A 324 22.46 -7.36 -0.43
N ALA A 325 23.19 -8.09 -1.28
CA ALA A 325 23.54 -9.49 -1.00
C ALA A 325 24.29 -9.67 0.33
N PRO A 326 25.35 -8.90 0.63
CA PRO A 326 26.05 -9.04 1.91
C PRO A 326 25.15 -8.82 3.13
N ARG A 327 24.33 -7.76 3.13
CA ARG A 327 23.43 -7.47 4.25
C ARG A 327 22.34 -8.53 4.41
N LEU A 328 21.74 -8.96 3.31
CA LEU A 328 20.69 -9.98 3.35
C LEU A 328 21.26 -11.34 3.79
N ALA A 329 22.46 -11.71 3.34
CA ALA A 329 23.13 -12.95 3.74
C ALA A 329 23.56 -12.94 5.22
N ALA A 330 23.89 -11.77 5.77
CA ALA A 330 24.20 -11.61 7.20
C ALA A 330 22.95 -11.72 8.09
N LEU A 331 21.76 -11.38 7.57
CA LEU A 331 20.53 -11.28 8.34
C LEU A 331 19.61 -12.48 8.18
N ALA A 332 19.29 -12.90 6.95
CA ALA A 332 18.23 -13.88 6.69
C ALA A 332 18.43 -15.24 7.39
N PRO A 333 19.65 -15.84 7.43
CA PRO A 333 19.87 -17.10 8.14
C PRO A 333 19.62 -17.00 9.65
N ARG A 334 19.81 -15.82 10.25
CA ARG A 334 19.58 -15.57 11.69
C ARG A 334 18.09 -15.34 11.98
N LEU A 335 17.33 -14.83 11.01
CA LEU A 335 15.87 -14.67 11.12
C LEU A 335 15.12 -15.98 10.89
N ALA A 336 15.59 -16.83 9.97
CA ALA A 336 14.94 -18.08 9.59
C ALA A 336 14.46 -18.99 10.75
N PRO A 337 15.19 -19.15 11.88
CA PRO A 337 14.69 -19.95 13.01
C PRO A 337 13.65 -19.24 13.89
N LEU A 338 13.41 -17.94 13.69
CA LEU A 338 12.61 -17.10 14.58
C LEU A 338 11.26 -16.67 13.95
N VAL A 339 11.08 -16.85 12.65
CA VAL A 339 9.95 -16.32 11.89
C VAL A 339 9.34 -17.38 10.99
N GLU A 340 8.03 -17.31 10.82
CA GLU A 340 7.29 -18.09 9.83
C GLU A 340 7.37 -17.45 8.45
N GLY A 341 7.72 -16.17 8.34
CA GLY A 341 7.93 -15.53 7.06
C GLY A 341 8.82 -14.29 7.07
N VAL A 342 9.29 -13.94 5.88
CA VAL A 342 10.00 -12.70 5.62
C VAL A 342 9.29 -11.96 4.49
N ALA A 343 8.91 -10.71 4.76
CA ALA A 343 8.19 -9.86 3.83
C ALA A 343 9.10 -8.77 3.26
N GLY A 344 8.96 -8.46 1.99
CA GLY A 344 9.75 -7.38 1.38
C GLY A 344 9.49 -7.19 -0.11
N ILE A 345 9.78 -6.00 -0.65
CA ILE A 345 10.47 -4.89 0.02
C ILE A 345 9.50 -3.80 0.48
N ASN A 346 9.85 -3.10 1.55
CA ASN A 346 9.27 -1.79 1.82
C ASN A 346 9.71 -0.77 0.74
N THR A 347 9.14 0.44 0.77
CA THR A 347 9.40 1.51 -0.20
C THR A 347 10.90 1.86 -0.28
N LEU A 348 11.38 2.26 -1.46
CA LEU A 348 12.74 2.77 -1.61
C LEU A 348 12.81 4.24 -1.14
N GLN A 349 13.70 4.53 -0.20
CA GLN A 349 13.94 5.90 0.25
C GLN A 349 14.55 6.72 -0.89
N SER A 350 13.86 7.79 -1.26
CA SER A 350 14.18 8.62 -2.43
C SER A 350 14.12 10.09 -2.07
N ARG A 351 14.93 10.92 -2.72
CA ARG A 351 14.79 12.37 -2.66
C ARG A 351 13.64 12.78 -3.58
N VAL A 352 12.68 13.51 -3.05
CA VAL A 352 11.45 13.86 -3.78
C VAL A 352 11.25 15.36 -3.79
N ARG A 353 11.27 15.94 -5.00
CA ARG A 353 11.10 17.37 -5.25
C ARG A 353 9.99 17.60 -6.25
N ARG A 354 9.38 18.77 -6.18
CA ARG A 354 8.47 19.28 -7.22
C ARG A 354 9.28 19.78 -8.41
N SER A 355 8.60 20.09 -9.52
CA SER A 355 9.24 20.66 -10.71
C SER A 355 9.93 22.01 -10.47
N ASP A 356 9.51 22.74 -9.43
CA ASP A 356 10.11 24.02 -9.02
C ASP A 356 11.35 23.87 -8.10
N GLY A 357 11.74 22.64 -7.77
CA GLY A 357 12.90 22.32 -6.94
C GLY A 357 12.62 22.25 -5.44
N GLU A 358 11.44 22.70 -4.99
CA GLU A 358 11.03 22.61 -3.60
C GLU A 358 10.68 21.17 -3.20
N PRO A 359 10.80 20.80 -1.92
CA PRO A 359 10.33 19.50 -1.44
C PRO A 359 8.83 19.30 -1.71
N THR A 360 8.46 18.14 -2.25
CA THR A 360 7.04 17.78 -2.48
C THR A 360 6.27 17.66 -1.17
N PHE A 361 6.96 17.21 -0.13
CA PHE A 361 6.41 17.02 1.21
C PHE A 361 6.93 18.13 2.14
N PRO A 362 6.07 18.91 2.82
CA PRO A 362 6.50 20.04 3.63
C PRO A 362 7.53 19.66 4.70
N GLY A 363 8.70 20.28 4.65
CA GLY A 363 9.82 20.05 5.58
C GLY A 363 10.51 18.68 5.42
N ARG A 364 10.24 17.93 4.35
CA ARG A 364 10.72 16.55 4.16
C ARG A 364 11.22 16.34 2.74
N GLU A 365 12.54 16.25 2.59
CA GLU A 365 13.17 15.98 1.28
C GLU A 365 13.17 14.50 0.91
N LEU A 366 13.06 13.61 1.89
CA LEU A 366 13.06 12.15 1.69
C LEU A 366 11.66 11.57 1.86
N ALA A 367 11.28 10.68 0.95
CA ALA A 367 10.02 9.95 0.98
C ALA A 367 10.17 8.54 0.39
N GLY A 368 9.17 7.69 0.59
CA GLY A 368 9.15 6.32 0.09
C GLY A 368 8.62 6.24 -1.33
N LEU A 369 9.46 5.83 -2.29
CA LEU A 369 9.07 5.51 -3.66
C LEU A 369 8.53 4.07 -3.74
N SER A 370 7.42 3.89 -4.46
CA SER A 370 6.70 2.62 -4.64
C SER A 370 6.16 2.51 -6.07
N GLY A 371 5.63 1.33 -6.41
CA GLY A 371 5.03 1.04 -7.72
C GLY A 371 6.03 0.52 -8.73
N ALA A 372 5.76 0.71 -10.02
CA ALA A 372 6.56 0.17 -11.12
C ALA A 372 8.07 0.45 -10.96
N ALA A 373 8.41 1.62 -10.42
CA ALA A 373 9.79 2.05 -10.17
C ALA A 373 10.62 1.11 -9.28
N VAL A 374 9.99 0.33 -8.39
CA VAL A 374 10.70 -0.54 -7.44
C VAL A 374 10.63 -2.02 -7.80
N ARG A 375 10.05 -2.38 -8.96
CA ARG A 375 9.81 -3.76 -9.38
C ARG A 375 11.09 -4.60 -9.44
N ASP A 376 12.16 -4.06 -10.02
CA ASP A 376 13.43 -4.79 -10.14
C ASP A 376 14.10 -5.00 -8.78
N SER A 377 13.96 -4.05 -7.86
CA SER A 377 14.43 -4.21 -6.47
C SER A 377 13.67 -5.33 -5.76
N ALA A 378 12.34 -5.40 -5.94
CA ALA A 378 11.52 -6.47 -5.36
C ALA A 378 11.86 -7.84 -5.93
N LEU A 379 12.05 -7.96 -7.25
CA LEU A 379 12.45 -9.21 -7.90
C LEU A 379 13.84 -9.68 -7.45
N ASP A 380 14.81 -8.75 -7.41
CA ASP A 380 16.16 -9.03 -6.95
C ASP A 380 16.18 -9.51 -5.49
N PHE A 381 15.51 -8.80 -4.59
CA PHE A 381 15.40 -9.16 -3.18
C PHE A 381 14.72 -10.53 -3.00
N THR A 382 13.60 -10.78 -3.69
CA THR A 382 12.84 -12.03 -3.60
C THR A 382 13.70 -13.22 -4.02
N ARG A 383 14.40 -13.13 -5.16
CA ARG A 383 15.27 -14.21 -5.65
C ARG A 383 16.40 -14.53 -4.67
N ARG A 384 17.03 -13.50 -4.09
CA ARG A 384 18.11 -13.69 -3.10
C ARG A 384 17.59 -14.32 -1.82
N LEU A 385 16.44 -13.86 -1.34
CA LEU A 385 15.82 -14.37 -0.13
C LEU A 385 15.39 -15.84 -0.28
N VAL A 386 14.79 -16.20 -1.42
CA VAL A 386 14.46 -17.58 -1.76
C VAL A 386 15.73 -18.43 -1.84
N ALA A 387 16.79 -17.96 -2.50
CA ALA A 387 18.06 -18.70 -2.56
C ALA A 387 18.67 -18.95 -1.17
N LEU A 388 18.58 -17.97 -0.26
CA LEU A 388 19.04 -18.11 1.12
C LEU A 388 18.18 -19.09 1.93
N ARG A 389 16.85 -19.09 1.72
CA ARG A 389 15.94 -20.08 2.31
C ARG A 389 16.32 -21.50 1.89
N GLU A 390 16.49 -21.73 0.59
CA GLU A 390 16.84 -23.06 0.06
C GLU A 390 18.22 -23.53 0.55
N ALA A 391 19.19 -22.62 0.71
CA ALA A 391 20.50 -22.95 1.23
C ALA A 391 20.54 -23.20 2.75
N GLY A 392 19.64 -22.58 3.52
CA GLY A 392 19.68 -22.56 4.99
C GLY A 392 19.01 -23.75 5.68
N GLY A 393 18.26 -24.59 4.96
CA GLY A 393 17.62 -25.80 5.50
C GLY A 393 16.49 -25.56 6.52
N ARG A 394 16.16 -24.29 6.84
CA ARG A 394 14.98 -23.88 7.61
C ARG A 394 14.03 -23.12 6.68
N HIS A 395 12.78 -23.57 6.68
CA HIS A 395 11.75 -22.98 5.85
C HIS A 395 11.12 -21.76 6.54
N PHE A 396 10.94 -20.69 5.77
CA PHE A 396 10.08 -19.55 6.08
C PHE A 396 9.42 -19.10 4.78
N ASP A 397 8.20 -18.58 4.85
CA ASP A 397 7.49 -18.11 3.67
C ASP A 397 8.02 -16.75 3.21
N VAL A 398 8.05 -16.53 1.91
CA VAL A 398 8.43 -15.25 1.31
C VAL A 398 7.19 -14.49 0.87
N LEU A 399 6.91 -13.37 1.54
CA LEU A 399 5.82 -12.46 1.20
C LEU A 399 6.38 -11.30 0.36
N ALA A 400 6.40 -11.49 -0.96
CA ALA A 400 7.01 -10.54 -1.87
C ALA A 400 6.10 -9.34 -2.17
N MET A 401 6.68 -8.15 -2.27
CA MET A 401 5.96 -6.93 -2.63
C MET A 401 6.90 -5.89 -3.26
N GLY A 402 6.30 -4.98 -4.02
CA GLY A 402 6.98 -3.90 -4.74
C GLY A 402 6.81 -4.03 -6.25
N GLY A 403 6.19 -3.04 -6.88
CA GLY A 403 5.98 -3.03 -8.34
C GLY A 403 4.97 -4.03 -8.89
N VAL A 404 4.07 -4.55 -8.03
CA VAL A 404 2.93 -5.39 -8.41
C VAL A 404 1.78 -4.50 -8.85
N THR A 405 1.66 -4.26 -10.14
CA THR A 405 0.73 -3.30 -10.76
C THR A 405 -0.17 -3.93 -11.81
N ASP A 406 0.05 -5.20 -12.13
CA ASP A 406 -0.72 -5.99 -13.10
C ASP A 406 -0.57 -7.50 -12.80
N PRO A 407 -1.32 -8.39 -13.47
CA PRO A 407 -1.16 -9.83 -13.28
C PRO A 407 0.23 -10.37 -13.62
N ALA A 408 0.91 -9.80 -14.61
CA ALA A 408 2.25 -10.26 -15.02
C ALA A 408 3.31 -10.01 -13.95
N SER A 409 3.27 -8.86 -13.29
CA SER A 409 4.15 -8.50 -12.18
C SER A 409 3.86 -9.31 -10.92
N PHE A 410 2.59 -9.68 -10.67
CA PHE A 410 2.24 -10.69 -9.67
C PHE A 410 2.92 -12.04 -9.97
N ALA A 411 2.73 -12.55 -11.19
CA ALA A 411 3.28 -13.83 -11.61
C ALA A 411 4.81 -13.85 -11.53
N ALA A 412 5.48 -12.76 -11.92
CA ALA A 412 6.94 -12.67 -11.88
C ALA A 412 7.53 -12.86 -10.46
N LEU A 413 6.88 -12.32 -9.42
CA LEU A 413 7.31 -12.52 -8.03
C LEU A 413 6.97 -13.92 -7.52
N HIS A 414 5.79 -14.45 -7.88
CA HIS A 414 5.42 -15.81 -7.51
C HIS A 414 6.36 -16.84 -8.16
N ASP A 415 6.69 -16.68 -9.43
CA ASP A 415 7.64 -17.53 -10.18
C ASP A 415 9.08 -17.39 -9.67
N ALA A 416 9.42 -16.25 -9.04
CA ALA A 416 10.67 -16.07 -8.32
C ALA A 416 10.72 -16.85 -6.98
N GLY A 417 9.63 -17.52 -6.60
CA GLY A 417 9.54 -18.40 -5.44
C GLY A 417 8.75 -17.83 -4.26
N ALA A 418 8.18 -16.63 -4.37
CA ALA A 418 7.35 -16.04 -3.31
C ALA A 418 6.11 -16.88 -3.02
N ASP A 419 5.79 -17.09 -1.74
CA ASP A 419 4.64 -17.89 -1.29
C ASP A 419 3.35 -17.06 -1.27
N ALA A 420 3.48 -15.75 -1.07
CA ALA A 420 2.44 -14.77 -1.35
C ALA A 420 3.02 -13.49 -1.97
N VAL A 421 2.18 -12.76 -2.71
CA VAL A 421 2.57 -11.53 -3.37
C VAL A 421 1.59 -10.41 -2.99
N GLN A 422 2.09 -9.29 -2.49
CA GLN A 422 1.28 -8.17 -2.04
C GLN A 422 1.43 -6.94 -2.94
N SER A 423 0.32 -6.23 -3.18
CA SER A 423 0.28 -5.01 -3.99
C SER A 423 -0.17 -3.80 -3.17
N ALA A 424 0.66 -2.75 -3.17
CA ALA A 424 0.30 -1.44 -2.60
C ALA A 424 -0.12 -0.47 -3.72
N SER A 425 0.83 0.06 -4.51
CA SER A 425 0.54 1.04 -5.57
C SER A 425 -0.37 0.49 -6.67
N GLY A 426 -0.31 -0.82 -6.96
CA GLY A 426 -1.24 -1.47 -7.89
C GLY A 426 -2.66 -1.52 -7.34
N ALA A 427 -2.85 -2.05 -6.13
CA ALA A 427 -4.16 -2.06 -5.45
C ALA A 427 -4.72 -0.65 -5.19
N PHE A 428 -3.84 0.33 -5.02
CA PHE A 428 -4.19 1.76 -4.96
C PHE A 428 -4.73 2.26 -6.30
N ALA A 429 -4.05 1.97 -7.41
CA ALA A 429 -4.39 2.52 -8.72
C ALA A 429 -5.47 1.72 -9.45
N ASP A 430 -5.57 0.43 -9.15
CA ASP A 430 -6.51 -0.52 -9.70
C ASP A 430 -7.23 -1.29 -8.58
N PRO A 431 -8.47 -0.93 -8.25
CA PRO A 431 -9.26 -1.62 -7.25
C PRO A 431 -9.58 -3.08 -7.62
N PHE A 432 -9.38 -3.48 -8.87
CA PHE A 432 -9.73 -4.81 -9.38
C PHE A 432 -8.52 -5.72 -9.66
N LEU A 433 -7.30 -5.30 -9.33
CA LEU A 433 -6.10 -6.11 -9.58
C LEU A 433 -6.18 -7.52 -8.94
N GLY A 434 -6.78 -7.64 -7.75
CA GLY A 434 -7.05 -8.95 -7.11
C GLY A 434 -7.89 -9.89 -7.99
N ARG A 435 -9.00 -9.39 -8.53
CA ARG A 435 -9.85 -10.09 -9.51
C ARG A 435 -9.07 -10.51 -10.74
N ASP A 436 -8.25 -9.61 -11.28
CA ASP A 436 -7.56 -9.84 -12.55
C ASP A 436 -6.47 -10.89 -12.42
N CYS A 437 -5.76 -10.92 -11.29
CA CYS A 437 -4.81 -12.00 -10.97
C CYS A 437 -5.51 -13.36 -10.83
N ILE A 438 -6.68 -13.40 -10.17
CA ILE A 438 -7.49 -14.64 -10.05
C ILE A 438 -8.00 -15.08 -11.43
N ALA A 439 -8.48 -14.16 -12.26
CA ALA A 439 -8.95 -14.49 -13.59
C ALA A 439 -7.82 -15.04 -14.49
N ALA A 440 -6.64 -14.45 -14.40
CA ALA A 440 -5.48 -14.86 -15.20
C ALA A 440 -4.88 -16.20 -14.74
N TYR A 441 -4.79 -16.45 -13.44
CA TYR A 441 -4.00 -17.57 -12.89
C TYR A 441 -4.74 -18.48 -11.93
N GLY A 442 -6.00 -18.20 -11.57
CA GLY A 442 -6.75 -18.99 -10.59
C GLY A 442 -6.82 -20.48 -10.93
N GLY A 443 -6.90 -20.84 -12.21
CA GLY A 443 -6.92 -22.23 -12.68
C GLY A 443 -5.54 -22.87 -12.92
N THR A 444 -4.46 -22.08 -12.94
CA THR A 444 -3.15 -22.52 -13.45
C THR A 444 -1.97 -22.23 -12.52
N LEU A 445 -2.12 -21.34 -11.54
CA LEU A 445 -1.04 -20.97 -10.61
C LEU A 445 -0.54 -22.22 -9.87
N PRO A 446 0.77 -22.53 -9.87
CA PRO A 446 1.29 -23.73 -9.23
C PRO A 446 1.24 -23.62 -7.70
N ARG A 447 1.65 -24.69 -6.99
CA ARG A 447 1.69 -24.77 -5.51
C ARG A 447 0.33 -24.65 -4.81
N SER A 448 -0.78 -24.89 -5.52
CA SER A 448 -2.08 -25.05 -4.86
C SER A 448 -2.12 -26.37 -4.08
N VAL A 449 -2.75 -26.37 -2.91
CA VAL A 449 -3.02 -27.58 -2.13
C VAL A 449 -4.30 -28.24 -2.62
N ALA A 450 -4.32 -29.58 -2.66
CA ALA A 450 -5.54 -30.35 -2.88
C ALA A 450 -6.40 -30.31 -1.62
N ARG A 451 -7.72 -30.22 -1.78
CA ARG A 451 -8.67 -30.36 -0.67
C ARG A 451 -8.76 -31.79 -0.19
#